data_AF-J9E8T6-F1
#
_entry.id   AF-J9E8T6-F1
#
_cell.length_a   1.000
_cell.length_b   1.000
_cell.length_c   1.000
_cell.angle_alpha   90.00
_cell.angle_beta   90.00
_cell.angle_gamma   90.00
#
_symmetry.space_group_name_H-M   'P 1'
#
loop_
_entity.id
_entity.type
_entity.pdbx_description
1 polymer ?
#
loop_
_entity_poly.entity_id
_entity_poly.type
_entity_poly.pdbx_seq_one_letter_code
_entity_poly.pdbx_strand_id
1 'polypeptide(L)' 'MYSFIRVSFQSAIQPQRKMKVTVIPGDGVGVELTHAVQKIVQSTGIPLEFEEVFL' A
#
# COMPACT_ATOMS: atom_id res chain seq x y z
N MET A 1 -50.97 -9.29 0.58
CA MET A 1 -50.14 -10.30 1.28
C MET A 1 -48.68 -9.95 0.99
N TYR A 2 -47.94 -9.49 2.00
CA TYR A 2 -46.73 -8.66 1.87
C TYR A 2 -45.53 -9.42 1.28
N SER A 3 -44.83 -8.80 0.33
CA SER A 3 -43.55 -9.29 -0.20
C SER A 3 -42.39 -8.77 0.66
N PHE A 4 -41.63 -9.68 1.25
CA PHE A 4 -40.51 -9.39 2.14
C PHE A 4 -39.22 -9.25 1.31
N ILE A 5 -38.78 -8.02 1.09
CA ILE A 5 -37.54 -7.71 0.38
C ILE A 5 -36.35 -8.09 1.27
N ARG A 6 -35.60 -9.13 0.90
CA ARG A 6 -34.30 -9.43 1.50
C ARG A 6 -33.25 -8.47 0.94
N VAL A 7 -32.74 -7.58 1.78
CA VAL A 7 -31.54 -6.79 1.47
C VAL A 7 -30.32 -7.63 1.81
N SER A 8 -29.62 -8.15 0.80
CA SER A 8 -28.30 -8.75 0.93
C SER A 8 -27.26 -7.63 1.05
N PHE A 9 -26.81 -7.37 2.28
CA PHE A 9 -25.71 -6.43 2.54
C PHE A 9 -24.38 -7.09 2.12
N GLN A 10 -24.03 -6.96 0.83
CA GLN A 10 -22.72 -7.37 0.34
C GLN A 10 -21.72 -6.28 0.73
N SER A 11 -20.98 -6.46 1.83
CA SER A 11 -19.86 -5.59 2.18
C SER A 11 -18.82 -5.70 1.07
N ALA A 12 -18.78 -4.71 0.17
CA ALA A 12 -17.76 -4.60 -0.86
C ALA A 12 -16.43 -4.27 -0.17
N ILE A 13 -15.69 -5.32 0.25
CA ILE A 13 -14.28 -5.20 0.58
C ILE A 13 -13.60 -4.89 -0.76
N GLN A 14 -13.48 -3.60 -1.10
CA GLN A 14 -12.67 -3.19 -2.23
C GLN A 14 -11.22 -3.57 -1.88
N PRO A 15 -10.51 -4.35 -2.71
CA PRO A 15 -9.10 -4.62 -2.47
C PRO A 15 -8.39 -3.27 -2.47
N GLN A 16 -7.79 -2.91 -1.33
CA GLN A 16 -6.95 -1.73 -1.20
C GLN A 16 -5.87 -1.82 -2.28
N ARG A 17 -5.98 -0.97 -3.31
CA ARG A 17 -5.00 -0.95 -4.40
C ARG A 17 -3.68 -0.48 -3.81
N LYS A 18 -2.65 -1.32 -3.90
CA LYS A 18 -1.31 -0.92 -3.52
C LYS A 18 -0.84 0.20 -4.44
N MET A 19 -0.40 1.31 -3.86
CA MET A 19 0.18 2.40 -4.61
C MET A 19 1.65 2.07 -4.89
N LYS A 20 2.02 2.07 -6.18
CA LYS A 20 3.41 1.88 -6.59
C LYS A 20 4.16 3.20 -6.51
N VAL A 21 5.33 3.18 -5.86
CA VAL A 21 6.19 4.35 -5.70
C VAL A 21 7.61 3.97 -6.09
N THR A 22 8.23 4.78 -6.95
CA THR A 22 9.62 4.61 -7.33
C THR A 22 10.54 5.18 -6.26
N VAL A 23 11.55 4.41 -5.89
CA VAL A 23 12.58 4.77 -4.93
C VAL A 23 13.92 4.79 -5.66
N ILE A 24 14.59 5.94 -5.60
CA ILE A 24 15.95 6.07 -6.12
C ILE A 24 16.88 6.06 -4.91
N PRO A 25 17.59 4.95 -4.64
CA PRO A 25 18.57 4.92 -3.56
C PRO A 25 19.71 5.88 -3.94
N GLY A 26 19.94 6.88 -3.10
CA GLY A 26 21.12 7.73 -3.23
C GLY A 26 22.41 6.96 -2.86
N ASP A 27 23.56 7.61 -3.06
CA ASP A 27 24.86 7.00 -2.73
C ASP A 27 25.27 7.17 -1.27
N GLY A 28 26.21 6.34 -0.82
CA GLY A 28 26.70 6.36 0.56
C GLY A 28 25.56 6.17 1.55
N VAL A 29 25.34 7.15 2.43
CA VAL A 29 24.28 7.14 3.45
C VAL A 29 22.86 7.14 2.88
N GLY A 30 22.69 7.42 1.58
CA GLY A 30 21.40 7.41 0.90
C GLY A 30 20.73 6.03 0.96
N VAL A 31 21.52 4.95 0.93
CA VAL A 31 21.02 3.57 0.97
C VAL A 31 20.44 3.24 2.34
N GLU A 32 21.16 3.54 3.42
CA GLU A 32 20.72 3.25 4.79
C GLU A 32 19.46 4.04 5.16
N LEU A 33 19.40 5.32 4.76
CA LEU A 33 18.24 6.17 4.99
C LEU A 33 17.01 5.66 4.23
N THR A 34 17.19 5.25 2.97
CA THR A 34 16.12 4.71 2.13
C THR A 34 15.54 3.43 2.75
N HIS A 35 16.39 2.50 3.17
CA HIS A 35 15.95 1.28 3.86
C HIS A 35 15.22 1.57 5.18
N ALA A 36 15.65 2.57 5.95
CA ALA A 36 14.97 2.97 7.18
C ALA A 36 13.55 3.47 6.91
N VAL A 37 13.38 4.31 5.88
CA VAL A 37 12.07 4.83 5.47
C VAL A 37 11.14 3.70 5.01
N GLN A 38 11.63 2.79 4.17
CA GLN A 38 10.83 1.63 3.72
C GLN A 38 10.30 0.80 4.90
N LYS A 39 11.14 0.53 5.92
CA LYS A 39 10.73 -0.21 7.13
C LYS A 39 9.65 0.51 7.92
N ILE A 40 9.78 1.83 8.09
CA ILE A 40 8.79 2.64 8.80
C ILE A 40 7.45 2.57 8.06
N VAL A 41 7.46 2.79 6.74
CA VAL A 41 6.25 2.79 5.91
C VAL A 41 5.57 1.42 5.83
N GLN A 42 6.35 0.34 5.80
CA GLN A 42 5.81 -1.02 5.90
C GLN A 42 5.11 -1.26 7.25
N SER A 43 5.63 -0.64 8.32
CA SER A 43 5.06 -0.74 9.67
C SER A 43 3.79 0.09 9.87
N THR A 44 3.56 1.13 9.05
CA THR A 44 2.35 1.97 9.16
C THR A 44 1.10 1.32 8.54
N GLY A 45 1.23 0.16 7.89
CA GLY A 45 0.10 -0.54 7.27
C GLY A 45 -0.47 0.17 6.02
N ILE A 46 0.27 1.13 5.47
CA ILE A 46 -0.10 1.81 4.23
C ILE A 46 0.12 0.81 3.09
N PRO A 47 -0.85 0.61 2.18
CA PRO A 47 -0.71 -0.28 1.03
C PRO A 47 0.22 0.36 -0.02
N LEU A 48 1.52 0.35 0.25
CA LEU A 48 2.58 0.87 -0.62
C LEU A 48 3.43 -0.28 -1.16
N GLU A 49 3.83 -0.16 -2.42
CA GLU A 49 4.77 -1.04 -3.10
C GLU A 49 5.93 -0.19 -3.61
N PHE A 50 7.14 -0.50 -3.16
CA PHE A 50 8.34 0.24 -3.53
C PHE A 50 9.01 -0.43 -4.73
N GLU A 51 9.35 0.38 -5.74
CA GLU A 51 10.10 -0.03 -6.92
C GLU A 51 11.45 0.68 -6.92
N GLU A 52 12.54 -0.06 -6.68
CA GLU A 52 13.88 0.52 -6.64
C GLU A 52 14.46 0.68 -8.05
N VAL A 53 14.91 1.90 -8.36
CA VAL A 53 15.52 2.24 -9.66
C VAL A 53 16.87 2.89 -9.41
N PHE A 54 17.92 2.32 -10.00
CA PHE A 54 19.28 2.84 -9.99
C PHE A 54 19.51 3.69 -11.25
N LEU A 55 20.10 4.88 -11.08
CA LEU A 55 20.42 5.81 -12.17
C LEU A 55 21.90 5.72 -12.56
#